data_AF-A0A2E3FPZ9-F1
#
_entry.id   AF-A0A2E3FPZ9-F1
#
_cell.length_a   1.000
_cell.length_b   1.000
_cell.length_c   1.000
_cell.angle_alpha   90.00
_cell.angle_beta   90.00
_cell.angle_gamma   90.00
#
_symmetry.space_group_name_H-M   'P 1'
#
loop_
_entity.id
_entity.type
_entity.pdbx_description
1 polymer ?
#
loop_
_entity_poly.entity_id
_entity_poly.type
_entity_poly.pdbx_seq_one_letter_code
_entity_poly.pdbx_strand_id
1 'polypeptide(L)'
;MGVTAMIPNMTFQQLKDEANSRWNEIWDENTARLDLMLLCPRKERKLLELHGDMIDHGQPVMGIFHRPRAESELISEQGFDPRSASFQFLNIANADMGPWMQQLVTQEGWLRSTVEVNPVPFSVDIPNQRPFEKHSILCFRHPSLPPLEKYYLPYPVHALVGKAFVSLPRRQAAELAKQQAEILGVGLAKPEPEVIEAPVHEEKTAEVVDEITLEDQFISEMIPEEIVNIPLPTFGDEKIETSVAEEEVTKAPLETPVENTEAESVVPLPAVQVEDDNMPEIEREFRAIVQELIDAGLDPSDMMTDARMEDINERALAQNFETWPVFMQMVS
;
A
#
# COMPACT_ATOMS: atom_id res chain seq x y z
N MET A 1 -4.56 21.94 -3.85
CA MET A 1 -4.23 20.89 -4.85
C MET A 1 -2.76 20.53 -4.66
N GLY A 2 -2.43 19.29 -4.28
CA GLY A 2 -1.06 18.84 -4.02
C GLY A 2 -0.27 18.46 -5.27
N VAL A 3 0.95 17.95 -5.06
CA VAL A 3 1.76 17.26 -6.08
C VAL A 3 2.22 15.94 -5.51
N THR A 4 1.96 14.86 -6.22
CA THR A 4 2.26 13.50 -5.77
C THR A 4 3.54 12.99 -6.40
N ALA A 5 4.49 12.60 -5.56
CA ALA A 5 5.75 12.00 -5.95
C ALA A 5 5.77 10.53 -5.57
N MET A 6 6.30 9.69 -6.44
CA MET A 6 6.50 8.26 -6.16
C MET A 6 7.95 8.01 -5.76
N ILE A 7 8.14 7.42 -4.57
CA ILE A 7 9.45 7.06 -4.02
C ILE A 7 9.48 5.53 -3.88
N PRO A 8 10.36 4.83 -4.63
CA PRO A 8 10.43 3.38 -4.57
C PRO A 8 11.14 2.90 -3.29
N ASN A 9 10.76 1.70 -2.82
CA ASN A 9 11.44 0.95 -1.77
C ASN A 9 11.58 1.69 -0.44
N MET A 10 10.55 2.41 -0.03
CA MET A 10 10.52 3.14 1.23
C MET A 10 9.48 2.56 2.19
N THR A 11 9.73 2.67 3.49
CA THR A 11 8.74 2.42 4.55
C THR A 11 8.18 3.72 5.11
N PHE A 12 7.03 3.67 5.79
CA PHE A 12 6.52 4.84 6.53
C PHE A 12 7.50 5.30 7.60
N GLN A 13 8.18 4.36 8.27
CA GLN A 13 9.18 4.71 9.28
C GLN A 13 10.33 5.53 8.66
N GLN A 14 10.90 5.07 7.55
CA GLN A 14 11.96 5.79 6.84
C GLN A 14 11.50 7.16 6.35
N LEU A 15 10.28 7.25 5.80
CA LEU A 15 9.73 8.54 5.36
C LEU A 15 9.54 9.52 6.52
N LYS A 16 9.13 9.04 7.70
CA LYS A 16 8.99 9.85 8.91
C LYS A 16 10.36 10.30 9.44
N ASP A 17 11.31 9.38 9.52
CA ASP A 17 12.67 9.66 10.02
C ASP A 17 13.40 10.68 9.12
N GLU A 18 13.18 10.61 7.81
CA GLU A 18 13.77 11.52 6.82
C GLU A 18 12.93 12.79 6.57
N ALA A 19 11.74 12.91 7.18
CA ALA A 19 10.75 13.92 6.84
C ALA A 19 11.26 15.35 7.04
N ASN A 20 11.94 15.63 8.16
CA ASN A 20 12.52 16.95 8.43
C ASN A 20 13.54 17.36 7.36
N SER A 21 14.39 16.42 6.93
CA SER A 21 15.42 16.68 5.93
C SER A 21 14.79 16.85 4.53
N ARG A 22 13.78 16.02 4.21
CA ARG A 22 13.13 15.99 2.90
C ARG A 22 12.19 17.16 2.66
N TRP A 23 11.43 17.56 3.68
CA TRP A 23 10.31 18.49 3.54
C TRP A 23 10.42 19.73 4.42
N ASN A 24 11.42 19.81 5.31
CA ASN A 24 11.72 20.97 6.15
C ASN A 24 10.45 21.56 6.77
N GLU A 25 10.17 22.84 6.47
CA GLU A 25 9.05 23.61 7.01
C GLU A 25 7.65 23.08 6.65
N ILE A 26 7.53 22.19 5.63
CA ILE A 26 6.24 21.57 5.30
C ILE A 26 5.85 20.55 6.38
N TRP A 27 6.84 19.84 6.93
CA TRP A 27 6.60 18.76 7.86
C TRP A 27 6.61 19.27 9.30
N ASP A 28 5.56 18.95 10.05
CA ASP A 28 5.51 19.16 11.49
C ASP A 28 5.47 17.82 12.23
N GLU A 29 6.50 17.55 13.03
CA GLU A 29 6.61 16.35 13.86
C GLU A 29 5.58 16.29 14.99
N ASN A 30 5.07 17.45 15.45
CA ASN A 30 4.12 17.52 16.55
C ASN A 30 2.68 17.27 16.11
N THR A 31 2.42 17.29 14.80
CA THR A 31 1.10 17.05 14.26
C THR A 31 0.69 15.60 14.47
N ALA A 32 -0.49 15.39 15.05
CA ALA A 32 -1.07 14.05 15.20
C ALA A 32 -1.44 13.47 13.82
N ARG A 33 -1.05 12.21 13.60
CA ARG A 33 -1.25 11.48 12.34
C ARG A 33 -1.96 10.16 12.57
N LEU A 34 -2.74 9.75 11.59
CA LEU A 34 -3.49 8.49 11.58
C LEU A 34 -3.01 7.60 10.45
N ASP A 35 -3.07 6.28 10.70
CA ASP A 35 -2.95 5.26 9.68
C ASP A 35 -4.35 4.77 9.29
N LEU A 36 -4.65 4.80 8.00
CA LEU A 36 -5.94 4.42 7.42
C LEU A 36 -5.70 3.40 6.30
N MET A 37 -6.73 2.61 5.98
CA MET A 37 -6.71 1.69 4.83
C MET A 37 -7.72 2.12 3.77
N LEU A 38 -7.27 2.25 2.52
CA LEU A 38 -8.14 2.47 1.36
C LEU A 38 -8.22 1.19 0.53
N LEU A 39 -9.45 0.80 0.18
CA LEU A 39 -9.73 -0.33 -0.70
C LEU A 39 -10.38 0.16 -1.99
N CYS A 40 -9.66 0.05 -3.11
CA CYS A 40 -10.20 0.35 -4.44
C CYS A 40 -10.09 -0.83 -5.40
N PRO A 41 -10.93 -0.90 -6.44
CA PRO A 41 -10.75 -1.87 -7.52
C PRO A 41 -9.38 -1.68 -8.17
N ARG A 42 -8.72 -2.78 -8.56
CA ARG A 42 -7.37 -2.70 -9.17
C ARG A 42 -7.30 -1.79 -10.40
N LYS A 43 -8.38 -1.72 -11.17
CA LYS A 43 -8.50 -0.87 -12.37
C LYS A 43 -8.41 0.63 -12.05
N GLU A 44 -8.85 1.03 -10.87
CA GLU A 44 -8.92 2.42 -10.42
C GLU A 44 -7.73 2.82 -9.55
N ARG A 45 -6.75 1.94 -9.38
CA ARG A 45 -5.53 2.19 -8.59
C ARG A 45 -4.85 3.51 -8.94
N LYS A 46 -4.77 3.86 -10.23
CA LYS A 46 -4.15 5.10 -10.70
C LYS A 46 -4.83 6.36 -10.17
N LEU A 47 -6.14 6.31 -9.88
CA LEU A 47 -6.87 7.44 -9.30
C LEU A 47 -6.37 7.70 -7.88
N LEU A 48 -6.18 6.65 -7.06
CA LEU A 48 -5.62 6.79 -5.72
C LEU A 48 -4.15 7.21 -5.72
N GLU A 49 -3.37 6.80 -6.73
CA GLU A 49 -1.98 7.24 -6.90
C GLU A 49 -1.86 8.75 -7.16
N LEU A 50 -2.88 9.36 -7.78
CA LEU A 50 -2.92 10.80 -8.11
C LEU A 50 -3.93 11.59 -7.26
N HIS A 51 -4.59 10.95 -6.30
CA HIS A 51 -5.66 11.56 -5.50
C HIS A 51 -5.19 12.82 -4.78
N GLY A 52 -3.96 12.80 -4.26
CA GLY A 52 -3.36 13.94 -3.60
C GLY A 52 -3.13 15.16 -4.49
N ASP A 53 -3.11 15.00 -5.82
CA ASP A 53 -3.02 16.14 -6.75
C ASP A 53 -4.34 16.92 -6.80
N MET A 54 -5.45 16.26 -6.49
CA MET A 54 -6.81 16.80 -6.54
C MET A 54 -7.28 17.41 -5.21
N ILE A 55 -6.49 17.27 -4.16
CA ILE A 55 -6.85 17.72 -2.80
C ILE A 55 -5.93 18.83 -2.34
N ASP A 56 -6.47 19.80 -1.62
CA ASP A 56 -5.68 20.73 -0.83
C ASP A 56 -5.52 20.20 0.60
N HIS A 57 -4.29 20.05 1.04
CA HIS A 57 -3.91 19.57 2.37
C HIS A 57 -2.76 20.42 2.90
N GLY A 58 -2.56 20.40 4.21
CA GLY A 58 -1.53 21.19 4.88
C GLY A 58 -0.22 20.43 5.09
N GLN A 59 -0.30 19.14 5.40
CA GLN A 59 0.84 18.28 5.71
C GLN A 59 1.08 17.22 4.63
N PRO A 60 2.33 16.74 4.45
CA PRO A 60 2.61 15.68 3.50
C PRO A 60 1.77 14.43 3.80
N VAL A 61 1.14 13.85 2.78
CA VAL A 61 0.33 12.63 2.90
C VAL A 61 1.09 11.48 2.27
N MET A 62 1.26 10.36 2.99
CA MET A 62 2.03 9.21 2.52
C MET A 62 1.11 8.02 2.29
N GLY A 63 1.17 7.41 1.12
CA GLY A 63 0.41 6.21 0.78
C GLY A 63 1.31 5.09 0.29
N ILE A 64 1.19 3.88 0.84
CA ILE A 64 1.92 2.70 0.38
C ILE A 64 0.90 1.62 -0.01
N PHE A 65 1.03 1.09 -1.23
CA PHE A 65 0.23 -0.04 -1.66
C PHE A 65 0.85 -1.35 -1.19
N HIS A 66 0.12 -2.10 -0.36
CA HIS A 66 0.48 -3.46 0.00
C HIS A 66 -0.12 -4.44 -1.02
N ARG A 67 0.64 -5.49 -1.36
CA ARG A 67 0.16 -6.59 -2.21
C ARG A 67 0.26 -7.89 -1.42
N PRO A 68 -0.87 -8.43 -0.95
CA PRO A 68 -0.89 -9.75 -0.32
C PRO A 68 -0.21 -10.81 -1.17
N ARG A 69 0.71 -11.58 -0.56
CA ARG A 69 1.42 -12.71 -1.18
C ARG A 69 0.94 -14.01 -0.54
N ALA A 70 1.73 -14.61 0.35
CA ALA A 70 1.35 -15.84 1.06
C ALA A 70 0.12 -15.62 1.97
N GLU A 71 -0.04 -14.42 2.51
CA GLU A 71 -1.20 -14.03 3.31
C GLU A 71 -2.50 -13.85 2.50
N SER A 72 -2.43 -13.94 1.17
CA SER A 72 -3.62 -13.82 0.31
C SER A 72 -4.63 -14.97 0.53
N GLU A 73 -4.17 -16.13 0.99
CA GLU A 73 -5.03 -17.27 1.34
C GLU A 73 -5.93 -16.91 2.53
N LEU A 74 -5.39 -16.30 3.58
CA LEU A 74 -6.15 -15.86 4.76
C LEU A 74 -7.21 -14.81 4.44
N ILE A 75 -6.97 -13.97 3.43
CA ILE A 75 -7.95 -12.98 2.96
C ILE A 75 -9.03 -13.69 2.14
N SER A 76 -8.65 -14.67 1.33
CA SER A 76 -9.59 -15.47 0.52
C SER A 76 -10.51 -16.34 1.39
N GLU A 77 -10.02 -16.88 2.50
CA GLU A 77 -10.80 -17.62 3.51
C GLU A 77 -11.93 -16.78 4.11
N GLN A 78 -11.78 -15.45 4.17
CA GLN A 78 -12.82 -14.52 4.62
C GLN A 78 -13.87 -14.24 3.53
N GLY A 79 -13.73 -14.82 2.34
CA GLY A 79 -14.62 -14.56 1.20
C GLY A 79 -14.31 -13.27 0.43
N PHE A 80 -13.11 -12.70 0.61
CA PHE A 80 -12.65 -11.52 -0.11
C PHE A 80 -11.61 -11.92 -1.17
N ASP A 81 -11.82 -11.59 -2.44
CA ASP A 81 -10.83 -11.84 -3.50
C ASP A 81 -9.70 -10.80 -3.48
N PRO A 82 -8.44 -11.17 -3.10
CA PRO A 82 -7.32 -10.24 -3.05
C PRO A 82 -6.90 -9.73 -4.44
N ARG A 83 -7.33 -10.39 -5.52
CA ARG A 83 -7.04 -10.00 -6.90
C ARG A 83 -7.99 -8.94 -7.45
N SER A 84 -9.16 -8.78 -6.85
CA SER A 84 -10.13 -7.76 -7.25
C SER A 84 -9.78 -6.35 -6.76
N ALA A 85 -9.04 -6.24 -5.65
CA ALA A 85 -8.77 -4.98 -4.96
C ALA A 85 -7.27 -4.61 -4.92
N SER A 86 -7.04 -3.32 -4.71
CA SER A 86 -5.76 -2.76 -4.25
C SER A 86 -5.92 -2.29 -2.81
N PHE A 87 -4.92 -2.63 -1.99
CA PHE A 87 -4.87 -2.28 -0.58
C PHE A 87 -3.84 -1.16 -0.41
N GLN A 88 -4.29 0.04 -0.06
CA GLN A 88 -3.40 1.16 0.21
C GLN A 88 -3.47 1.50 1.69
N PHE A 89 -2.32 1.50 2.35
CA PHE A 89 -2.18 2.14 3.66
C PHE A 89 -1.86 3.60 3.45
N LEU A 90 -2.51 4.46 4.21
CA LEU A 90 -2.36 5.91 4.13
C LEU A 90 -2.02 6.44 5.51
N ASN A 91 -0.91 7.17 5.60
CA ASN A 91 -0.54 7.94 6.77
C ASN A 91 -0.81 9.43 6.50
N ILE A 92 -1.77 10.01 7.22
CA ILE A 92 -2.27 11.38 7.00
C ILE A 92 -2.38 12.14 8.33
N ALA A 93 -2.22 13.46 8.30
CA ALA A 93 -2.49 14.30 9.46
C ALA A 93 -3.99 14.32 9.79
N ASN A 94 -4.34 14.39 11.07
CA ASN A 94 -5.75 14.36 11.50
C ASN A 94 -6.58 15.49 10.87
N ALA A 95 -5.99 16.68 10.76
CA ALA A 95 -6.63 17.86 10.17
C ALA A 95 -6.94 17.69 8.67
N ASP A 96 -6.13 16.91 7.94
CA ASP A 96 -6.25 16.73 6.50
C ASP A 96 -7.17 15.55 6.12
N MET A 97 -7.55 14.70 7.07
CA MET A 97 -8.37 13.49 6.80
C MET A 97 -9.74 13.84 6.21
N GLY A 98 -10.42 14.86 6.75
CA GLY A 98 -11.73 15.30 6.29
C GLY A 98 -11.73 15.69 4.81
N PRO A 99 -10.95 16.72 4.40
CA PRO A 99 -10.81 17.11 3.00
C PRO A 99 -10.35 15.96 2.10
N TRP A 100 -9.44 15.11 2.59
CA TRP A 100 -8.92 13.98 1.84
C TRP A 100 -9.98 12.92 1.50
N MET A 101 -10.90 12.66 2.43
CA MET A 101 -11.97 11.67 2.27
C MET A 101 -13.27 12.24 1.70
N GLN A 102 -13.46 13.56 1.76
CA GLN A 102 -14.71 14.22 1.38
C GLN A 102 -15.15 13.83 -0.04
N GLN A 103 -14.27 13.93 -1.03
CA GLN A 103 -14.60 13.59 -2.41
C GLN A 103 -14.97 12.11 -2.57
N LEU A 104 -14.19 11.19 -1.95
CA LEU A 104 -14.44 9.76 -2.05
C LEU A 104 -15.78 9.36 -1.42
N VAL A 105 -16.12 9.92 -0.25
CA VAL A 105 -17.35 9.58 0.46
C VAL A 105 -18.58 10.23 -0.18
N THR A 106 -18.49 11.52 -0.54
CA THR A 106 -19.67 12.28 -1.01
C THR A 106 -19.97 12.10 -2.49
N GLN A 107 -18.95 12.06 -3.35
CA GLN A 107 -19.14 11.99 -4.80
C GLN A 107 -19.12 10.54 -5.30
N GLU A 108 -18.18 9.74 -4.79
CA GLU A 108 -18.00 8.35 -5.23
C GLU A 108 -18.74 7.33 -4.33
N GLY A 109 -19.33 7.79 -3.22
CA GLY A 109 -20.13 6.92 -2.34
C GLY A 109 -19.32 5.87 -1.59
N TRP A 110 -18.05 6.15 -1.29
CA TRP A 110 -17.21 5.23 -0.52
C TRP A 110 -17.77 4.99 0.87
N LEU A 111 -17.67 3.73 1.31
CA LEU A 111 -18.22 3.28 2.58
C LEU A 111 -17.12 3.23 3.63
N ARG A 112 -17.41 3.82 4.80
CA ARG A 112 -16.52 3.76 5.97
C ARG A 112 -16.77 2.46 6.73
N SER A 113 -15.68 1.79 7.10
CA SER A 113 -15.67 0.61 7.98
C SER A 113 -14.42 0.65 8.86
N THR A 114 -14.26 -0.36 9.71
CA THR A 114 -13.07 -0.57 10.53
C THR A 114 -12.49 -1.93 10.17
N VAL A 115 -11.17 -2.02 10.06
CA VAL A 115 -10.46 -3.28 9.83
C VAL A 115 -9.50 -3.56 11.00
N GLU A 116 -9.45 -4.80 11.45
CA GLU A 116 -8.46 -5.28 12.42
C GLU A 116 -7.21 -5.74 11.67
N VAL A 117 -6.09 -5.04 11.88
CA VAL A 117 -4.79 -5.43 11.34
C VAL A 117 -4.16 -6.46 12.28
N ASN A 118 -4.04 -7.69 11.80
CA ASN A 118 -3.52 -8.83 12.52
C ASN A 118 -2.12 -9.22 12.00
N PRO A 119 -1.22 -9.67 12.88
CA PRO A 119 -0.02 -10.36 12.41
C PRO A 119 -0.42 -11.65 11.69
N VAL A 120 0.33 -12.01 10.65
CA VAL A 120 0.16 -13.32 9.98
C VAL A 120 0.40 -14.43 11.01
N PRO A 121 -0.48 -15.45 11.09
CA PRO A 121 -0.25 -16.61 11.94
C PRO A 121 1.01 -17.38 11.53
N PHE A 122 1.76 -17.88 12.52
CA PHE A 122 2.97 -18.67 12.28
C PHE A 122 2.75 -19.91 11.40
N SER A 123 1.51 -20.39 11.28
CA SER A 123 1.14 -21.53 10.43
C SER A 123 1.31 -21.29 8.93
N VAL A 124 1.36 -20.03 8.48
CA VAL A 124 1.53 -19.68 7.06
C VAL A 124 3.01 -19.70 6.62
N ASP A 125 3.93 -19.91 7.57
CA ASP A 125 5.38 -20.09 7.34
C ASP A 125 6.01 -19.03 6.41
N ILE A 126 5.66 -17.75 6.62
CA ILE A 126 6.25 -16.64 5.87
C ILE A 126 7.65 -16.33 6.42
N PRO A 127 8.70 -16.29 5.57
CA PRO A 127 10.03 -15.95 6.01
C PRO A 127 10.09 -14.51 6.55
N ASN A 128 10.93 -14.32 7.57
CA ASN A 128 11.20 -13.02 8.20
C ASN A 128 9.99 -12.32 8.85
N GLN A 129 8.87 -13.00 9.11
CA GLN A 129 7.74 -12.37 9.81
C GLN A 129 8.13 -11.80 11.18
N ARG A 130 7.58 -10.62 11.51
CA ARG A 130 7.74 -9.99 12.83
C ARG A 130 6.36 -9.90 13.49
N PRO A 131 6.12 -10.59 14.61
CA PRO A 131 4.86 -10.44 15.33
C PRO A 131 4.71 -9.00 15.85
N PHE A 132 3.48 -8.51 15.85
CA PHE A 132 3.11 -7.19 16.38
C PHE A 132 1.71 -7.26 17.00
N GLU A 133 1.38 -6.25 17.81
CA GLU A 133 0.07 -6.16 18.45
C GLU A 133 -1.03 -5.85 17.43
N LYS A 134 -2.09 -6.66 17.46
CA LYS A 134 -3.26 -6.42 16.63
C LYS A 134 -3.92 -5.10 17.01
N HIS A 135 -4.31 -4.33 16.02
CA HIS A 135 -4.94 -3.03 16.25
C HIS A 135 -5.96 -2.75 15.16
N SER A 136 -6.95 -1.91 15.48
CA SER A 136 -7.99 -1.52 14.53
C SER A 136 -7.63 -0.20 13.87
N ILE A 137 -7.80 -0.13 12.55
CA ILE A 137 -7.65 1.10 11.77
C ILE A 137 -8.93 1.38 10.99
N LEU A 138 -9.14 2.66 10.68
CA LEU A 138 -10.26 3.05 9.83
C LEU A 138 -9.99 2.59 8.39
N CYS A 139 -11.04 2.09 7.75
CA CYS A 139 -11.02 1.66 6.36
C CYS A 139 -12.08 2.42 5.56
N PHE A 140 -11.70 2.92 4.39
CA PHE A 140 -12.64 3.41 3.39
C PHE A 140 -12.59 2.49 2.18
N ARG A 141 -13.75 1.98 1.77
CA ARG A 141 -13.85 1.03 0.66
C ARG A 141 -14.73 1.57 -0.45
N HIS A 142 -14.33 1.28 -1.68
CA HIS A 142 -15.17 1.48 -2.85
C HIS A 142 -16.44 0.62 -2.75
N PRO A 143 -17.63 1.14 -3.14
CA PRO A 143 -18.91 0.44 -2.99
C PRO A 143 -18.99 -0.90 -3.75
N SER A 144 -18.19 -1.08 -4.80
CA SER A 144 -18.15 -2.33 -5.57
C SER A 144 -17.42 -3.48 -4.87
N LEU A 145 -16.67 -3.21 -3.80
CA LEU A 145 -15.89 -4.22 -3.08
C LEU A 145 -16.61 -4.68 -1.82
N PRO A 146 -16.53 -5.98 -1.45
CA PRO A 146 -17.09 -6.46 -0.20
C PRO A 146 -16.38 -5.82 1.02
N PRO A 147 -17.03 -5.79 2.20
CA PRO A 147 -16.36 -5.36 3.42
C PRO A 147 -15.24 -6.32 3.80
N LEU A 148 -14.22 -5.81 4.49
CA LEU A 148 -13.10 -6.58 5.01
C LEU A 148 -12.96 -6.30 6.50
N GLU A 149 -13.07 -7.33 7.32
CA GLU A 149 -13.00 -7.21 8.79
C GLU A 149 -11.58 -7.38 9.31
N LYS A 150 -10.81 -8.34 8.77
CA LYS A 150 -9.45 -8.64 9.21
C LYS A 150 -8.47 -8.57 8.05
N TYR A 151 -7.36 -7.88 8.27
CA TYR A 151 -6.27 -7.81 7.31
C TYR A 151 -4.99 -8.34 7.95
N TYR A 152 -4.25 -9.17 7.21
CA TYR A 152 -3.06 -9.83 7.73
C TYR A 152 -1.81 -9.20 7.14
N LEU A 153 -0.84 -8.90 8.01
CA LEU A 153 0.47 -8.39 7.58
C LEU A 153 1.62 -9.19 8.23
N PRO A 154 2.71 -9.43 7.50
CA PRO A 154 3.91 -10.07 8.06
C PRO A 154 4.74 -9.14 8.95
N TYR A 155 4.52 -7.83 8.85
CA TYR A 155 5.18 -6.77 9.60
C TYR A 155 4.16 -5.70 10.00
N PRO A 156 4.42 -4.89 11.05
CA PRO A 156 3.55 -3.76 11.37
C PRO A 156 3.49 -2.76 10.21
N VAL A 157 2.39 -2.01 10.12
CA VAL A 157 2.11 -1.06 9.02
C VAL A 157 3.27 -0.10 8.75
N HIS A 158 3.91 0.42 9.79
CA HIS A 158 5.02 1.38 9.66
C HIS A 158 6.26 0.81 8.96
N ALA A 159 6.43 -0.52 8.95
CA ALA A 159 7.57 -1.23 8.37
C ALA A 159 7.26 -1.82 6.99
N LEU A 160 6.07 -1.57 6.43
CA LEU A 160 5.73 -2.02 5.08
C LEU A 160 6.62 -1.34 4.04
N VAL A 161 7.33 -2.15 3.26
CA VAL A 161 8.18 -1.69 2.16
C VAL A 161 7.37 -1.69 0.87
N GLY A 162 7.39 -0.58 0.14
CA GLY A 162 6.74 -0.54 -1.16
C GLY A 162 7.04 0.73 -1.96
N LYS A 163 6.24 0.94 -3.01
CA LYS A 163 6.18 2.22 -3.71
C LYS A 163 5.37 3.19 -2.87
N ALA A 164 6.04 4.16 -2.28
CA ALA A 164 5.40 5.21 -1.50
C ALA A 164 4.98 6.37 -2.41
N PHE A 165 3.70 6.71 -2.36
CA PHE A 165 3.12 7.87 -3.03
C PHE A 165 2.98 8.96 -1.98
N VAL A 166 3.82 9.99 -2.09
CA VAL A 166 3.83 11.12 -1.17
C VAL A 166 3.19 12.31 -1.87
N SER A 167 2.05 12.77 -1.37
CA SER A 167 1.46 14.02 -1.81
C SER A 167 1.99 15.18 -0.98
N LEU A 168 2.49 16.21 -1.65
CA LEU A 168 3.01 17.43 -1.06
C LEU A 168 2.06 18.60 -1.32
N PRO A 169 1.83 19.48 -0.33
CA PRO A 169 1.00 20.66 -0.49
C PRO A 169 1.67 21.68 -1.42
N ARG A 170 0.91 22.31 -2.34
CA ARG A 170 1.47 23.27 -3.31
C ARG A 170 1.79 24.65 -2.75
N ARG A 171 1.46 24.97 -1.50
CA ARG A 171 1.65 26.32 -0.93
C ARG A 171 3.11 26.80 -1.07
N GLN A 172 4.09 25.91 -0.95
CA GLN A 172 5.49 26.29 -1.06
C GLN A 172 6.01 26.51 -2.49
N ALA A 173 5.48 25.86 -3.53
CA ALA A 173 5.96 26.13 -4.90
C ALA A 173 5.57 27.55 -5.37
N ALA A 174 4.42 28.05 -4.90
CA ALA A 174 3.96 29.41 -5.16
C ALA A 174 4.68 30.45 -4.28
N GLU A 175 4.99 30.14 -3.03
CA GLU A 175 5.77 31.04 -2.16
C GLU A 175 7.25 31.10 -2.54
N LEU A 176 7.86 29.98 -2.95
CA LEU A 176 9.24 29.94 -3.45
C LEU A 176 9.34 30.61 -4.83
N ALA A 177 8.30 30.54 -5.67
CA ALA A 177 8.20 31.34 -6.90
C ALA A 177 7.99 32.85 -6.63
N LYS A 178 7.23 33.23 -5.59
CA LYS A 178 7.11 34.63 -5.14
C LYS A 178 8.41 35.14 -4.53
N GLN A 179 9.09 34.34 -3.71
CA GLN A 179 10.41 34.66 -3.15
C GLN A 179 11.46 34.75 -4.26
N GLN A 180 11.43 33.86 -5.25
CA GLN A 180 12.30 33.96 -6.44
C GLN A 180 11.95 35.19 -7.30
N ALA A 181 10.68 35.56 -7.45
CA ALA A 181 10.26 36.78 -8.14
C ALA A 181 10.63 38.06 -7.37
N GLU A 182 10.61 38.01 -6.03
CA GLU A 182 11.01 39.09 -5.13
C GLU A 182 12.54 39.26 -5.10
N ILE A 183 13.29 38.14 -5.11
CA ILE A 183 14.77 38.12 -5.19
C ILE A 183 15.28 38.50 -6.60
N LEU A 184 14.54 38.17 -7.66
CA LEU A 184 14.90 38.50 -9.05
C LEU A 184 14.45 39.90 -9.50
N GLY A 185 13.84 40.70 -8.61
CA GLY A 185 13.78 42.16 -8.76
C GLY A 185 13.23 42.71 -10.07
N VAL A 186 12.26 42.04 -10.72
CA VAL A 186 11.55 42.62 -11.88
C VAL A 186 10.21 43.20 -11.43
N GLY A 187 10.33 44.35 -10.77
CA GLY A 187 9.23 45.24 -10.38
C GLY A 187 9.70 46.70 -10.27
N LEU A 188 10.74 47.08 -11.02
CA LEU A 188 11.14 48.46 -11.21
C LEU A 188 10.17 49.14 -12.19
N ALA A 189 9.06 49.64 -11.68
CA ALA A 189 8.37 50.78 -12.26
C ALA A 189 8.03 51.76 -11.13
N LYS A 190 8.60 52.96 -11.24
CA LYS A 190 8.67 54.02 -10.24
C LYS A 190 7.27 54.47 -9.75
N PRO A 191 7.14 54.89 -8.48
CA PRO A 191 5.97 55.64 -8.01
C PRO A 191 6.06 57.08 -8.54
N GLU A 192 5.00 57.54 -9.21
CA GLU A 192 4.75 58.97 -9.46
C GLU A 192 3.43 59.38 -8.80
N PRO A 193 3.31 60.66 -8.39
CA PRO A 193 2.86 61.01 -7.04
C PRO A 193 1.38 61.39 -6.92
N GLU A 194 1.00 61.54 -5.65
CA GLU A 194 -0.28 61.99 -5.10
C GLU A 194 -0.95 63.13 -5.87
N VAL A 195 -2.25 62.94 -6.15
CA VAL A 195 -3.21 64.03 -6.31
C VAL A 195 -4.35 63.77 -5.35
N ILE A 196 -4.50 64.69 -4.39
CA ILE A 196 -5.54 64.71 -3.35
C ILE A 196 -6.74 65.53 -3.86
N GLU A 197 -7.90 65.27 -3.23
CA GLU A 197 -9.19 65.97 -3.18
C GLU A 197 -10.31 65.32 -4.04
N ALA A 198 -11.08 64.35 -3.51
CA ALA A 198 -12.24 64.43 -2.56
C ALA A 198 -13.61 64.60 -3.28
N PRO A 199 -14.77 64.27 -2.67
CA PRO A 199 -15.13 63.16 -1.77
C PRO A 199 -16.54 62.53 -2.05
N VAL A 200 -16.90 61.50 -1.26
CA VAL A 200 -18.25 60.96 -0.92
C VAL A 200 -19.04 60.15 -1.97
N HIS A 201 -19.23 58.84 -1.72
CA HIS A 201 -20.57 58.23 -1.72
C HIS A 201 -20.64 56.90 -0.94
N GLU A 202 -21.44 56.95 0.13
CA GLU A 202 -22.24 55.94 0.84
C GLU A 202 -21.79 54.46 0.93
N GLU A 203 -21.55 54.06 2.18
CA GLU A 203 -21.64 52.69 2.68
C GLU A 203 -23.03 52.08 2.40
N LYS A 204 -23.03 50.85 1.87
CA LYS A 204 -24.12 49.91 2.11
C LYS A 204 -23.56 48.52 2.35
N THR A 205 -23.72 48.09 3.58
CA THR A 205 -23.40 46.78 4.16
C THR A 205 -24.06 45.66 3.37
N ALA A 206 -23.30 44.64 2.99
CA ALA A 206 -23.81 43.36 2.51
C ALA A 206 -23.52 42.30 3.59
N GLU A 207 -24.58 41.60 3.98
CA GLU A 207 -24.64 40.60 5.04
C GLU A 207 -23.75 39.38 4.70
N VAL A 208 -22.91 38.98 5.67
CA VAL A 208 -22.16 37.73 5.66
C VAL A 208 -23.11 36.64 6.16
N VAL A 209 -23.37 35.63 5.32
CA VAL A 209 -24.18 34.46 5.69
C VAL A 209 -23.28 33.50 6.46
N ASP A 210 -23.72 33.13 7.65
CA ASP A 210 -23.05 32.27 8.63
C ASP A 210 -22.71 30.87 8.06
N GLU A 211 -21.42 30.62 7.80
CA GLU A 211 -20.87 29.28 7.50
C GLU A 211 -20.60 28.46 8.79
N ILE A 212 -20.65 29.10 9.95
CA ILE A 212 -20.21 28.52 11.23
C ILE A 212 -21.25 27.56 11.83
N THR A 213 -22.53 27.64 11.43
CA THR A 213 -23.60 26.82 12.05
C THR A 213 -23.66 25.37 11.55
N LEU A 214 -23.06 25.05 10.40
CA LEU A 214 -23.12 23.70 9.82
C LEU A 214 -22.08 22.74 10.45
N GLU A 215 -20.93 23.28 10.86
CA GLU A 215 -19.85 22.50 11.47
C GLU A 215 -20.22 22.04 12.90
N ASP A 216 -20.86 22.91 13.68
CA ASP A 216 -21.31 22.58 15.04
C ASP A 216 -22.51 21.62 15.05
N GLN A 217 -23.40 21.67 14.04
CA GLN A 217 -24.50 20.72 13.90
C GLN A 217 -24.00 19.31 13.55
N PHE A 218 -22.94 19.20 12.75
CA PHE A 218 -22.33 17.92 12.40
C PHE A 218 -21.62 17.25 13.60
N ILE A 219 -20.98 18.05 14.47
CA ILE A 219 -20.29 17.54 15.68
C ILE A 219 -21.31 17.04 16.71
N SER A 220 -22.44 17.72 16.87
CA SER A 220 -23.48 17.33 17.83
C SER A 220 -24.24 16.04 17.44
N GLU A 221 -24.30 15.69 16.16
CA GLU A 221 -25.00 14.49 15.68
C GLU A 221 -24.14 13.22 15.79
N MET A 222 -22.83 13.34 16.04
CA MET A 222 -21.86 12.23 16.09
C MET A 222 -21.47 11.75 17.49
N ILE A 223 -22.12 12.21 18.57
CA ILE A 223 -21.88 11.71 19.93
C ILE A 223 -22.99 10.73 20.32
N PRO A 224 -22.70 9.42 20.48
CA PRO A 224 -23.63 8.50 21.12
C PRO A 224 -23.76 8.86 22.61
N GLU A 225 -24.93 9.37 23.01
CA GLU A 225 -25.34 9.41 24.41
C GLU A 225 -25.64 7.98 24.89
N GLU A 226 -24.65 7.30 25.46
CA GLU A 226 -24.86 6.29 26.51
C GLU A 226 -23.53 5.87 27.14
N ILE A 227 -23.10 6.60 28.17
CA ILE A 227 -22.00 6.21 29.05
C ILE A 227 -22.59 5.30 30.13
N VAL A 228 -22.76 4.01 29.83
CA VAL A 228 -23.09 3.02 30.86
C VAL A 228 -21.80 2.69 31.61
N ASN A 229 -21.73 3.19 32.85
CA ASN A 229 -20.62 3.05 33.78
C ASN A 229 -20.53 1.59 34.28
N ILE A 230 -19.60 0.79 33.74
CA ILE A 230 -19.34 -0.59 34.19
C ILE A 230 -18.11 -0.55 35.13
N PRO A 231 -18.23 -0.98 36.40
CA PRO A 231 -17.12 -0.90 37.35
C PRO A 231 -16.07 -1.99 37.07
N LEU A 232 -14.80 -1.58 37.11
CA LEU A 232 -13.60 -2.42 37.04
C LEU A 232 -13.64 -3.53 38.11
N PRO A 233 -13.49 -4.83 37.77
CA PRO A 233 -13.18 -5.85 38.76
C PRO A 233 -11.69 -5.78 39.11
N THR A 234 -11.45 -5.56 40.40
CA THR A 234 -10.18 -5.59 41.11
C THR A 234 -9.46 -6.92 40.97
N PHE A 235 -8.14 -6.85 40.72
CA PHE A 235 -7.22 -7.97 40.88
C PHE A 235 -7.28 -8.49 42.33
N GLY A 236 -7.65 -9.76 42.48
CA GLY A 236 -7.59 -10.51 43.72
C GLY A 236 -7.19 -11.95 43.40
N ASP A 237 -6.07 -12.36 43.99
CA ASP A 237 -5.57 -13.73 44.02
C ASP A 237 -6.69 -14.74 44.31
N GLU A 238 -6.83 -15.76 43.48
CA GLU A 238 -7.21 -17.09 43.97
C GLU A 238 -6.80 -18.20 43.00
N LYS A 239 -6.17 -19.22 43.59
CA LYS A 239 -5.65 -20.45 43.01
C LYS A 239 -6.74 -21.22 42.24
N ILE A 240 -6.36 -21.76 41.09
CA ILE A 240 -7.02 -22.96 40.54
C ILE A 240 -5.94 -24.01 40.30
N GLU A 241 -5.93 -24.99 41.19
CA GLU A 241 -5.27 -26.29 41.04
C GLU A 241 -6.06 -27.11 40.02
N THR A 242 -5.42 -27.64 38.97
CA THR A 242 -5.89 -28.89 38.37
C THR A 242 -4.74 -29.68 37.72
N SER A 243 -4.50 -30.84 38.33
CA SER A 243 -3.80 -32.05 37.91
C SER A 243 -3.42 -32.21 36.43
N VAL A 244 -2.14 -32.52 36.18
CA VAL A 244 -1.71 -33.33 35.04
C VAL A 244 -0.94 -34.52 35.61
N ALA A 245 -1.50 -35.71 35.41
CA ALA A 245 -0.83 -36.98 35.66
C ALA A 245 -0.10 -37.45 34.39
N GLU A 246 1.04 -38.06 34.66
CA GLU A 246 2.07 -38.67 33.81
C GLU A 246 1.55 -39.56 32.66
N GLU A 247 2.32 -39.60 31.55
CA GLU A 247 2.86 -40.87 31.07
C GLU A 247 4.12 -40.67 30.20
N GLU A 248 5.26 -41.16 30.73
CA GLU A 248 6.49 -41.48 29.99
C GLU A 248 6.26 -42.73 29.12
N VAL A 249 6.78 -42.78 27.88
CA VAL A 249 7.46 -44.00 27.40
C VAL A 249 8.61 -43.66 26.43
N THR A 250 9.79 -44.06 26.88
CA THR A 250 11.09 -44.23 26.20
C THR A 250 11.08 -44.95 24.83
N LYS A 251 12.04 -44.60 23.95
CA LYS A 251 13.09 -45.50 23.42
C LYS A 251 13.93 -44.85 22.31
N ALA A 252 15.25 -44.99 22.45
CA ALA A 252 16.27 -44.91 21.40
C ALA A 252 16.97 -46.30 21.30
N PRO A 253 18.11 -46.47 20.60
CA PRO A 253 18.34 -46.50 19.14
C PRO A 253 19.00 -47.83 18.71
N LEU A 254 19.29 -48.04 17.42
CA LEU A 254 20.29 -48.98 16.79
C LEU A 254 19.89 -49.14 15.30
N GLU A 255 20.69 -49.48 14.28
CA GLU A 255 22.13 -49.59 13.97
C GLU A 255 22.21 -49.81 12.43
N THR A 256 23.29 -49.38 11.76
CA THR A 256 23.67 -49.83 10.39
C THR A 256 24.39 -51.20 10.45
N PRO A 257 24.45 -52.04 9.39
CA PRO A 257 25.56 -51.94 8.41
C PRO A 257 25.31 -52.45 6.97
N VAL A 258 26.28 -52.06 6.14
CA VAL A 258 26.63 -52.31 4.73
C VAL A 258 26.72 -53.79 4.33
N GLU A 259 26.32 -54.13 3.08
CA GLU A 259 26.97 -55.22 2.31
C GLU A 259 26.88 -54.98 0.78
N ASN A 260 27.97 -55.31 0.09
CA ASN A 260 28.29 -55.07 -1.32
C ASN A 260 28.09 -56.33 -2.18
N THR A 261 28.04 -56.12 -3.50
CA THR A 261 28.42 -57.03 -4.61
C THR A 261 27.31 -57.91 -5.21
N GLU A 262 26.91 -57.63 -6.46
CA GLU A 262 27.26 -58.46 -7.62
C GLU A 262 26.88 -57.78 -8.95
N ALA A 263 27.75 -57.96 -9.94
CA ALA A 263 27.73 -57.35 -11.24
C ALA A 263 27.03 -58.25 -12.25
N GLU A 264 26.10 -57.70 -13.05
CA GLU A 264 25.74 -58.28 -14.34
C GLU A 264 25.71 -57.21 -15.42
N SER A 265 26.32 -57.62 -16.54
CA SER A 265 26.69 -56.84 -17.71
C SER A 265 25.48 -56.35 -18.51
N VAL A 266 25.38 -55.04 -18.73
CA VAL A 266 24.61 -54.48 -19.85
C VAL A 266 25.47 -53.42 -20.55
N VAL A 267 25.57 -53.61 -21.87
CA VAL A 267 26.20 -52.76 -22.89
C VAL A 267 25.99 -51.26 -22.59
N PRO A 268 27.02 -50.40 -22.60
CA PRO A 268 26.83 -48.97 -22.37
C PRO A 268 26.24 -48.35 -23.64
N LEU A 269 24.95 -47.96 -23.58
CA LEU A 269 24.43 -46.93 -24.47
C LEU A 269 25.22 -45.63 -24.21
N PRO A 270 25.49 -44.82 -25.25
CA PRO A 270 26.18 -43.54 -25.06
C PRO A 270 25.43 -42.74 -24.00
N ALA A 271 26.15 -42.28 -22.99
CA ALA A 271 25.61 -41.44 -21.93
C ALA A 271 24.85 -40.28 -22.56
N VAL A 272 23.54 -40.24 -22.35
CA VAL A 272 22.79 -39.00 -22.50
C VAL A 272 23.46 -38.05 -21.53
N GLN A 273 24.19 -37.09 -22.08
CA GLN A 273 24.61 -35.92 -21.35
C GLN A 273 23.30 -35.32 -20.84
N VAL A 274 23.03 -35.47 -19.54
CA VAL A 274 22.09 -34.58 -18.87
C VAL A 274 22.82 -33.25 -18.94
N GLU A 275 22.54 -32.48 -20.01
CA GLU A 275 22.81 -31.07 -19.98
C GLU A 275 22.07 -30.57 -18.74
N ASP A 276 22.83 -30.17 -17.73
CA ASP A 276 22.30 -29.34 -16.66
C ASP A 276 21.78 -28.08 -17.35
N ASP A 277 20.50 -28.13 -17.74
CA ASP A 277 19.78 -27.04 -18.34
C ASP A 277 19.61 -25.99 -17.25
N ASN A 278 20.67 -25.20 -17.05
CA ASN A 278 20.77 -24.07 -16.14
C ASN A 278 19.91 -22.89 -16.62
N MET A 279 18.92 -23.18 -17.47
CA MET A 279 17.93 -22.23 -17.95
C MET A 279 16.96 -21.93 -16.80
N PRO A 280 16.77 -20.65 -16.44
CA PRO A 280 15.87 -20.28 -15.36
C PRO A 280 14.44 -20.73 -15.70
N GLU A 281 13.68 -21.18 -14.70
CA GLU A 281 12.34 -21.76 -14.90
C GLU A 281 11.40 -20.84 -15.69
N ILE A 282 11.56 -19.52 -15.51
CA ILE A 282 10.81 -18.49 -16.21
C ILE A 282 11.14 -18.41 -17.71
N GLU A 283 12.38 -18.69 -18.11
CA GLU A 283 12.78 -18.71 -19.51
C GLU A 283 12.23 -19.95 -20.22
N ARG A 284 12.25 -21.11 -19.55
CA ARG A 284 11.66 -22.35 -20.10
C ARG A 284 10.16 -22.19 -20.33
N GLU A 285 9.46 -21.60 -19.36
CA GLU A 285 8.02 -21.33 -19.49
C GLU A 285 7.73 -20.30 -20.59
N PHE A 286 8.54 -19.24 -20.70
CA PHE A 286 8.41 -18.24 -21.76
C PHE A 286 8.59 -18.85 -23.15
N ARG A 287 9.64 -19.65 -23.34
CA ARG A 287 9.90 -20.35 -24.60
C ARG A 287 8.79 -21.33 -24.95
N ALA A 288 8.21 -22.03 -23.96
CA ALA A 288 7.10 -22.95 -24.20
C ALA A 288 5.85 -22.22 -24.72
N ILE A 289 5.49 -21.07 -24.14
CA ILE A 289 4.34 -20.27 -24.59
C ILE A 289 4.58 -19.70 -25.99
N VAL A 290 5.78 -19.16 -26.24
CA VAL A 290 6.14 -18.63 -27.56
C VAL A 290 6.09 -19.75 -28.62
N GLN A 291 6.58 -20.95 -28.31
CA GLN A 291 6.53 -22.08 -29.23
C GLN A 291 5.08 -22.53 -29.51
N GLU A 292 4.23 -22.61 -28.49
CA GLU A 292 2.81 -22.95 -28.65
C GLU A 292 2.09 -21.94 -29.57
N LEU A 293 2.43 -20.66 -29.44
CA LEU A 293 1.87 -19.58 -30.25
C LEU A 293 2.39 -19.60 -31.70
N ILE A 294 3.67 -19.96 -31.91
CA ILE A 294 4.24 -20.19 -33.25
C ILE A 294 3.55 -21.40 -33.91
N ASP A 295 3.37 -22.49 -33.16
CA ASP A 295 2.70 -23.70 -33.65
C ASP A 295 1.22 -23.45 -33.98
N ALA A 296 0.58 -22.53 -33.26
CA ALA A 296 -0.76 -22.03 -33.56
C ALA A 296 -0.82 -21.08 -34.77
N GLY A 297 0.33 -20.68 -35.32
CA GLY A 297 0.44 -19.84 -36.51
C GLY A 297 0.12 -18.36 -36.29
N LEU A 298 0.26 -17.86 -35.06
CA LEU A 298 0.06 -16.43 -34.77
C LEU A 298 1.26 -15.59 -35.23
N ASP A 299 0.98 -14.39 -35.73
CA ASP A 299 2.04 -13.44 -36.09
C ASP A 299 2.71 -12.89 -34.81
N PRO A 300 4.05 -12.67 -34.83
CA PRO A 300 4.79 -12.11 -33.69
C PRO A 300 4.21 -10.83 -33.10
N SER A 301 3.57 -10.01 -33.92
CA SER A 301 2.93 -8.77 -33.50
C SER A 301 1.70 -9.03 -32.61
N ASP A 302 0.97 -10.11 -32.90
CA ASP A 302 -0.24 -10.51 -32.17
C ASP A 302 0.10 -11.32 -30.90
N MET A 303 1.23 -12.04 -30.89
CA MET A 303 1.69 -12.83 -29.73
C MET A 303 1.89 -11.95 -28.49
N MET A 304 2.37 -10.72 -28.65
CA MET A 304 2.60 -9.78 -27.54
C MET A 304 1.31 -9.24 -26.89
N THR A 305 0.14 -9.52 -27.48
CA THR A 305 -1.18 -9.14 -26.94
C THR A 305 -1.92 -10.30 -26.25
N ASP A 306 -1.34 -11.50 -26.22
CA ASP A 306 -1.91 -12.64 -25.48
C ASP A 306 -1.78 -12.40 -23.95
N ALA A 307 -2.87 -12.60 -23.22
CA ALA A 307 -2.92 -12.44 -21.76
C ALA A 307 -1.91 -13.34 -21.02
N ARG A 308 -1.54 -14.50 -21.60
CA ARG A 308 -0.51 -15.41 -21.06
C ARG A 308 0.89 -14.82 -21.22
N MET A 309 1.14 -14.10 -22.31
CA MET A 309 2.41 -13.40 -22.58
C MET A 309 2.58 -12.19 -21.68
N GLU A 310 1.49 -11.49 -21.36
CA GLU A 310 1.50 -10.39 -20.37
C GLU A 310 1.85 -10.90 -18.97
N ASP A 311 1.19 -11.97 -18.49
CA ASP A 311 1.45 -12.56 -17.17
C ASP A 311 2.91 -13.03 -17.01
N ILE A 312 3.47 -13.69 -18.03
CA ILE A 312 4.85 -14.17 -17.96
C ILE A 312 5.88 -13.04 -18.09
N ASN A 313 5.59 -12.00 -18.89
CA ASN A 313 6.44 -10.80 -18.96
C ASN A 313 6.49 -10.07 -17.62
N GLU A 314 5.36 -9.98 -16.91
CA GLU A 314 5.32 -9.41 -15.57
C GLU A 314 6.11 -10.27 -14.56
N ARG A 315 6.02 -11.60 -14.64
CA ARG A 315 6.79 -12.52 -13.79
C ARG A 315 8.29 -12.49 -14.08
N ALA A 316 8.66 -12.40 -15.35
CA ALA A 316 10.05 -12.24 -15.79
C ALA A 316 10.65 -10.92 -15.30
N LEU A 317 9.93 -9.81 -15.47
CA LEU A 317 10.37 -8.50 -14.97
C LEU A 317 10.55 -8.51 -13.44
N ALA A 318 9.70 -9.24 -12.72
CA ALA A 318 9.81 -9.39 -11.27
C ALA A 318 11.07 -10.18 -10.83
N GLN A 319 11.61 -11.03 -11.69
CA GLN A 319 12.87 -11.76 -11.48
C GLN A 319 14.07 -11.05 -12.13
N ASN A 320 13.88 -9.83 -12.65
CA ASN A 320 14.87 -9.07 -13.40
C ASN A 320 15.38 -9.82 -14.65
N PHE A 321 14.50 -10.60 -15.29
CA PHE A 321 14.74 -11.33 -16.53
C PHE A 321 14.11 -10.59 -17.71
N GLU A 322 14.89 -10.31 -18.75
CA GLU A 322 14.41 -9.64 -19.97
C GLU A 322 13.96 -10.67 -21.00
N THR A 323 12.67 -10.65 -21.34
CA THR A 323 12.05 -11.62 -22.27
C THR A 323 12.25 -11.26 -23.75
N TRP A 324 12.49 -9.99 -24.06
CA TRP A 324 12.62 -9.49 -25.44
C TRP A 324 13.78 -10.12 -26.24
N PRO A 325 15.02 -10.26 -25.69
CA PRO A 325 16.10 -10.94 -26.39
C PRO A 325 15.80 -12.40 -26.72
N VAL A 326 15.11 -13.11 -25.81
CA VAL A 326 14.73 -14.52 -26.00
C VAL A 326 13.62 -14.64 -27.05
N PHE A 327 12.64 -13.74 -27.03
CA PHE A 327 11.59 -13.68 -28.04
C PHE A 327 12.17 -13.50 -29.45
N MET A 328 13.10 -12.54 -29.61
CA MET A 328 13.78 -12.31 -30.89
C MET A 328 14.60 -13.51 -31.36
N GLN A 329 15.18 -14.30 -30.47
CA GLN A 329 15.88 -15.54 -30.83
C GLN A 329 14.95 -16.64 -31.35
N MET A 330 13.70 -16.67 -30.89
CA MET A 330 12.72 -17.69 -31.29
C MET A 330 11.96 -17.36 -32.57
N VAL A 331 11.80 -16.07 -32.86
CA VAL A 331 10.96 -15.57 -33.96
C VAL A 331 11.79 -15.16 -35.20
N SER A 332 13.11 -15.05 -35.06
CA SER A 332 14.07 -14.77 -36.15
C SER A 332 14.19 -15.95 -37.12
#